data_AF-A0A3D9N1E2-F1
#
_entry.id   AF-A0A3D9N1E2-F1
#
_cell.length_a   1.000
_cell.length_b   1.000
_cell.length_c   1.000
_cell.angle_alpha   90.00
_cell.angle_beta   90.00
_cell.angle_gamma   90.00
#
_symmetry.space_group_name_H-M   'P 1'
#
loop_
_entity.id
_entity.type
_entity.pdbx_description
1 polymer ?
#
loop_
_entity_poly.entity_id
_entity_poly.type
_entity_poly.pdbx_seq_one_letter_code
_entity_poly.pdbx_strand_id
1 'polypeptide(L)'
;MNKPYIEFRKQRDFSSILTDTFGFIRNEFKPFIRTIFNIAGPAIVVFMLSLAAYNYVAGDLLNFTRFNEPSLNSPNVFVTILVVIVYFISAIAAYILTASTVLFYIKSYIDHKGIVDATEIKSNVLKSFWSFFGLSFLKGVTLIIAIMLCFVPVLYAMVPMALVFSIYVFEPKRSTSDAFSQSFTLANADFWTAFGVIIILGIIYYILLMVVSIPSVIYALVSTGIFSGEIDPANLNTFSADPVVIILNVLNTFFQFLLNIILMVAGAVIYFHLHEKVNFTGTYDRINEIGNTED
;
A
#
# COMPACT_ATOMS: atom_id res chain seq x y z
N MET A 1 14.73 11.30 24.84
CA MET A 1 14.89 12.07 23.59
C MET A 1 13.52 12.54 23.16
N ASN A 2 13.25 13.84 23.21
CA ASN A 2 12.01 14.41 22.68
C ASN A 2 11.97 14.14 21.18
N LYS A 3 11.02 13.32 20.74
CA LYS A 3 10.76 13.12 19.32
C LYS A 3 10.16 14.42 18.78
N PRO A 4 10.68 15.01 17.68
CA PRO A 4 10.04 16.17 17.10
C PRO A 4 8.67 15.76 16.56
N TYR A 5 7.61 16.35 17.14
CA TYR A 5 6.24 16.16 16.68
C TYR A 5 6.10 16.72 15.26
N ILE A 6 5.53 15.92 14.37
CA ILE A 6 5.28 16.35 12.99
C ILE A 6 3.84 16.83 12.89
N GLU A 7 3.69 18.14 12.76
CA GLU A 7 2.39 18.77 12.60
C GLU A 7 1.82 18.43 11.21
N PHE A 8 0.73 17.65 11.18
CA PHE A 8 0.08 17.27 9.93
C PHE A 8 -0.72 18.42 9.30
N ARG A 9 -1.46 19.21 10.10
CA ARG A 9 -2.33 20.31 9.65
C ARG A 9 -1.55 21.59 9.29
N LYS A 10 -0.78 21.53 8.20
CA LYS A 10 -0.06 22.68 7.67
C LYS A 10 0.03 22.65 6.16
N GLN A 11 0.05 23.83 5.54
CA GLN A 11 0.44 23.98 4.15
C GLN A 11 1.94 23.69 4.04
N ARG A 12 2.33 23.01 2.95
CA ARG A 12 3.70 22.53 2.72
C ARG A 12 4.15 22.84 1.31
N ASP A 13 5.42 23.13 1.15
CA ASP A 13 6.05 23.08 -0.17
C ASP A 13 6.34 21.64 -0.57
N PHE A 14 6.59 21.45 -1.87
CA PHE A 14 6.90 20.16 -2.48
C PHE A 14 7.93 19.33 -1.68
N SER A 15 9.10 19.92 -1.36
CA SER A 15 10.17 19.26 -0.62
C SER A 15 9.78 18.92 0.83
N SER A 16 8.98 19.79 1.44
CA SER A 16 8.49 19.61 2.82
C SER A 16 7.51 18.44 2.92
N ILE A 17 6.71 18.16 1.88
CA ILE A 17 5.84 16.97 1.84
C ILE A 17 6.69 15.68 1.87
N LEU A 18 7.75 15.62 1.07
CA LEU A 18 8.67 14.47 1.06
C LEU A 18 9.39 14.32 2.41
N THR A 19 9.92 15.42 2.93
CA THR A 19 10.67 15.45 4.19
C THR A 19 9.80 15.03 5.37
N ASP A 20 8.57 15.54 5.46
CA ASP A 20 7.63 15.19 6.54
C ASP A 20 7.16 13.73 6.41
N THR A 21 6.97 13.22 5.19
CA THR A 21 6.59 11.81 4.96
C THR A 21 7.66 10.87 5.51
N PHE A 22 8.91 11.02 5.08
CA PHE A 22 10.02 10.18 5.56
C PHE A 22 10.36 10.46 7.02
N GLY A 23 10.24 11.73 7.45
CA GLY A 23 10.43 12.14 8.83
C GLY A 23 9.45 11.45 9.78
N PHE A 24 8.17 11.36 9.42
CA PHE A 24 7.15 10.69 10.21
C PHE A 24 7.45 9.20 10.35
N ILE A 25 7.69 8.53 9.22
CA ILE A 25 8.01 7.11 9.20
C ILE A 25 9.26 6.84 10.04
N ARG A 26 10.28 7.69 9.97
CA ARG A 26 11.52 7.56 10.75
C ARG A 26 11.29 7.78 12.24
N ASN A 27 10.57 8.83 12.62
CA ASN A 27 10.35 9.20 14.02
C ASN A 27 9.45 8.20 14.76
N GLU A 28 8.45 7.67 14.06
CA GLU A 28 7.47 6.73 14.61
C GLU A 28 7.69 5.27 14.17
N PHE A 29 8.81 4.94 13.52
CA PHE A 29 9.05 3.63 12.91
C PHE A 29 8.66 2.45 13.82
N LYS A 30 9.20 2.40 15.05
CA LYS A 30 8.97 1.29 15.99
C LYS A 30 7.48 1.15 16.41
N PRO A 31 6.84 2.17 17.03
CA PRO A 31 5.44 2.05 17.43
C PRO A 31 4.48 1.90 16.24
N PHE A 32 4.78 2.56 15.12
CA PHE A 32 3.98 2.50 13.90
C PHE A 32 3.96 1.09 13.29
N ILE A 33 5.13 0.53 13.00
CA ILE A 33 5.25 -0.81 12.43
C ILE A 33 4.72 -1.87 13.40
N ARG A 34 4.96 -1.72 14.72
CA ARG A 34 4.40 -2.63 15.73
C ARG A 34 2.87 -2.61 15.71
N THR A 35 2.25 -1.44 15.59
CA THR A 35 0.78 -1.33 15.53
C THR A 35 0.22 -1.98 14.26
N ILE A 36 0.88 -1.77 13.11
CA ILE A 36 0.53 -2.40 11.84
C ILE A 36 0.60 -3.92 11.95
N PHE A 37 1.70 -4.49 12.47
CA PHE A 37 1.81 -5.94 12.63
C PHE A 37 0.85 -6.51 13.69
N ASN A 38 0.53 -5.76 14.74
CA ASN A 38 -0.43 -6.23 15.74
C ASN A 38 -1.86 -6.31 15.20
N ILE A 39 -2.25 -5.40 14.30
CA ILE A 39 -3.62 -5.32 13.78
C ILE A 39 -3.76 -6.05 12.45
N ALA A 40 -2.92 -5.72 11.46
CA ALA A 40 -2.97 -6.30 10.12
C ALA A 40 -2.09 -7.55 9.96
N GLY A 41 -1.18 -7.84 10.89
CA GLY A 41 -0.25 -8.97 10.81
C GLY A 41 -0.89 -10.33 10.55
N PRO A 42 -1.98 -10.72 11.25
CA PRO A 42 -2.66 -11.98 10.96
C PRO A 42 -3.13 -12.08 9.49
N ALA A 43 -3.67 -11.00 8.93
CA ALA A 43 -4.09 -10.98 7.52
C ALA A 43 -2.90 -11.01 6.56
N ILE A 44 -1.80 -10.31 6.90
CA ILE A 44 -0.55 -10.35 6.12
C ILE A 44 0.02 -11.78 6.09
N VAL A 45 0.01 -12.50 7.22
CA VAL A 45 0.50 -13.89 7.28
C VAL A 45 -0.35 -14.80 6.40
N VAL A 46 -1.68 -14.71 6.48
CA VAL A 46 -2.57 -15.50 5.61
C VAL A 46 -2.33 -15.17 4.14
N PHE A 47 -2.14 -13.89 3.80
CA PHE A 47 -1.77 -13.45 2.46
C PHE A 47 -0.44 -14.07 2.00
N MET A 48 0.63 -14.00 2.82
CA MET A 48 1.93 -14.60 2.48
C MET A 48 1.86 -16.12 2.30
N LEU A 49 1.12 -16.83 3.16
CA LEU A 49 0.93 -18.28 3.03
C LEU A 49 0.13 -18.64 1.78
N SER A 50 -0.93 -17.88 1.48
CA SER A 50 -1.71 -18.08 0.26
C SER A 50 -0.91 -17.79 -1.01
N LEU A 51 0.01 -16.82 -0.97
CA LEU A 51 0.95 -16.53 -2.06
C LEU A 51 1.94 -17.69 -2.27
N ALA A 52 2.46 -18.28 -1.19
CA ALA A 52 3.32 -19.45 -1.28
C ALA A 52 2.59 -20.64 -1.92
N ALA A 53 1.36 -20.92 -1.48
CA ALA A 53 0.50 -21.95 -2.06
C ALA A 53 0.17 -21.66 -3.53
N TYR A 54 -0.11 -20.40 -3.87
CA TYR A 54 -0.34 -19.97 -5.24
C TYR A 54 0.88 -20.19 -6.12
N ASN A 55 2.09 -19.78 -5.71
CA ASN A 55 3.30 -19.99 -6.51
C ASN A 55 3.58 -21.49 -6.72
N TYR A 56 3.37 -22.32 -5.70
CA TYR A 56 3.53 -23.77 -5.81
C TYR A 56 2.56 -24.40 -6.83
N VAL A 57 1.28 -24.00 -6.79
CA VAL A 57 0.23 -24.57 -7.66
C VAL A 57 0.26 -23.96 -9.07
N ALA A 58 0.45 -22.65 -9.19
CA ALA A 58 0.45 -21.93 -10.45
C ALA A 58 1.75 -22.09 -11.23
N GLY A 59 2.88 -22.31 -10.54
CA GLY A 59 4.15 -22.65 -11.17
C GLY A 59 4.05 -23.91 -12.04
N ASP A 60 3.19 -24.86 -11.66
CA ASP A 60 2.92 -26.08 -12.41
C ASP A 60 2.09 -25.84 -13.69
N LEU A 61 1.30 -24.75 -13.76
CA LEU A 61 0.39 -24.44 -14.87
C LEU A 61 1.10 -23.84 -16.10
N LEU A 62 2.26 -23.21 -15.90
CA LEU A 62 3.08 -22.61 -16.96
C LEU A 62 4.04 -23.60 -17.62
N ASN A 63 4.05 -24.87 -17.18
CA ASN A 63 4.80 -25.95 -17.81
C ASN A 63 4.13 -26.37 -19.12
N PHE A 64 4.54 -25.75 -20.23
CA PHE A 64 4.07 -26.05 -21.58
C PHE A 64 4.26 -27.53 -22.00
N THR A 65 5.13 -28.28 -21.33
CA THR A 65 5.37 -29.72 -21.53
C THR A 65 4.22 -30.60 -21.02
N ARG A 66 3.36 -30.12 -20.11
CA ARG A 66 2.24 -30.89 -19.53
C ARG A 66 0.97 -30.94 -20.39
N PHE A 67 0.86 -30.12 -21.44
CA PHE A 67 -0.27 -30.20 -22.38
C PHE A 67 -0.32 -31.54 -23.13
N ASN A 68 0.81 -32.26 -23.23
CA ASN A 68 0.92 -33.53 -23.96
C ASN A 68 0.93 -34.79 -23.07
N GLU A 69 1.13 -34.66 -21.75
CA GLU A 69 1.22 -35.79 -20.80
C GLU A 69 0.49 -35.39 -19.50
N PRO A 70 -0.78 -35.82 -19.30
CA PRO A 70 -1.49 -35.55 -18.07
C PRO A 70 -0.86 -36.35 -16.92
N SER A 71 -0.01 -35.69 -16.14
CA SER A 71 0.57 -36.29 -14.93
C SER A 71 -0.50 -36.47 -13.85
N LEU A 72 -0.58 -37.64 -13.23
CA LEU A 72 -1.50 -37.95 -12.12
C LEU A 72 -1.25 -37.11 -10.84
N ASN A 73 -0.14 -36.37 -10.78
CA ASN A 73 0.25 -35.52 -9.65
C ASN A 73 -0.04 -34.02 -9.88
N SER A 74 -0.76 -33.63 -10.93
CA SER A 74 -1.12 -32.23 -11.15
C SER A 74 -2.22 -31.78 -10.16
N PRO A 75 -2.12 -30.56 -9.60
CA PRO A 75 -3.21 -30.00 -8.82
C PRO A 75 -4.48 -29.94 -9.67
N ASN A 76 -5.58 -30.47 -9.13
CA ASN A 76 -6.89 -30.40 -9.78
C ASN A 76 -7.23 -28.93 -10.09
N VAL A 77 -7.74 -28.64 -11.29
CA VAL A 77 -8.18 -27.29 -11.73
C VAL A 77 -9.05 -26.60 -10.68
N PHE A 78 -9.91 -27.35 -9.99
CA PHE A 78 -10.74 -26.84 -8.90
C PHE A 78 -9.89 -26.33 -7.72
N VAL A 79 -8.84 -27.06 -7.33
CA VAL A 79 -7.90 -26.66 -6.27
C VAL A 79 -7.13 -25.41 -6.70
N THR A 80 -6.70 -25.32 -7.95
CA THR A 80 -6.02 -24.14 -8.50
C THR A 80 -6.90 -22.89 -8.42
N ILE A 81 -8.16 -22.99 -8.88
CA ILE A 81 -9.12 -21.87 -8.79
C ILE A 81 -9.35 -21.46 -7.33
N LEU A 82 -9.51 -22.43 -6.42
CA LEU A 82 -9.69 -22.15 -5.00
C LEU A 82 -8.50 -21.41 -4.39
N VAL A 83 -7.26 -21.86 -4.66
CA VAL A 83 -6.04 -21.22 -4.16
C VAL A 83 -5.92 -19.78 -4.69
N VAL A 84 -6.24 -19.55 -5.96
CA VAL A 84 -6.26 -18.21 -6.57
C VAL A 84 -7.27 -17.29 -5.87
N ILE A 85 -8.50 -17.78 -5.62
CA ILE A 85 -9.53 -17.00 -4.94
C ILE A 85 -9.09 -16.65 -3.50
N VAL A 86 -8.55 -17.62 -2.76
CA VAL A 86 -8.06 -17.41 -1.39
C VAL A 86 -6.91 -16.39 -1.37
N TYR A 87 -6.00 -16.47 -2.34
CA TYR A 87 -4.92 -15.51 -2.52
C TYR A 87 -5.44 -14.09 -2.74
N PHE A 88 -6.38 -13.88 -3.67
CA PHE A 88 -6.94 -12.56 -3.92
C PHE A 88 -7.72 -11.99 -2.72
N ILE A 89 -8.55 -12.81 -2.07
CA ILE A 89 -9.33 -12.37 -0.90
C ILE A 89 -8.40 -11.97 0.25
N SER A 90 -7.39 -12.78 0.54
CA SER A 90 -6.43 -12.49 1.61
C SER A 90 -5.55 -11.27 1.27
N ALA A 91 -5.15 -11.09 0.01
CA ALA A 91 -4.41 -9.91 -0.45
C ALA A 91 -5.23 -8.62 -0.24
N ILE A 92 -6.50 -8.62 -0.64
CA ILE A 92 -7.41 -7.49 -0.46
C ILE A 92 -7.60 -7.19 1.04
N ALA A 93 -7.84 -8.22 1.86
CA ALA A 93 -8.00 -8.06 3.30
C ALA A 93 -6.73 -7.49 3.97
N ALA A 94 -5.55 -8.01 3.62
CA ALA A 94 -4.27 -7.52 4.12
C ALA A 94 -4.04 -6.05 3.74
N TYR A 95 -4.30 -5.69 2.48
CA TYR A 95 -4.17 -4.31 1.99
C TYR A 95 -5.13 -3.35 2.72
N ILE A 96 -6.42 -3.71 2.85
CA ILE A 96 -7.42 -2.89 3.55
C ILE A 96 -7.05 -2.68 5.01
N LEU A 97 -6.71 -3.75 5.73
CA LEU A 97 -6.36 -3.66 7.15
C LEU A 97 -5.08 -2.84 7.35
N THR A 98 -4.11 -2.95 6.45
CA THR A 98 -2.88 -2.16 6.52
C THR A 98 -3.16 -0.69 6.23
N ALA A 99 -3.88 -0.38 5.13
CA ALA A 99 -4.21 0.99 4.75
C ALA A 99 -5.04 1.72 5.81
N SER A 100 -6.05 1.06 6.34
CA SER A 100 -6.86 1.61 7.44
C SER A 100 -6.03 1.77 8.72
N THR A 101 -5.18 0.81 9.09
CA THR A 101 -4.32 0.93 10.28
C THR A 101 -3.36 2.10 10.15
N VAL A 102 -2.74 2.30 8.98
CA VAL A 102 -1.85 3.45 8.72
C VAL A 102 -2.58 4.77 8.94
N LEU A 103 -3.77 4.93 8.37
CA LEU A 103 -4.51 6.18 8.45
C LEU A 103 -5.11 6.44 9.83
N PHE A 104 -5.65 5.41 10.49
CA PHE A 104 -6.15 5.55 11.87
C PHE A 104 -5.01 5.74 12.88
N TYR A 105 -3.82 5.20 12.62
CA TYR A 105 -2.63 5.53 13.41
C TYR A 105 -2.28 7.01 13.28
N ILE A 106 -2.23 7.54 12.05
CA ILE A 106 -1.97 8.97 11.82
C ILE A 106 -3.07 9.81 12.48
N LYS A 107 -4.34 9.40 12.41
CA LYS A 107 -5.45 10.07 13.08
C LYS A 107 -5.26 10.13 14.59
N SER A 108 -5.02 8.99 15.24
CA SER A 108 -4.80 8.92 16.69
C SER A 108 -3.56 9.72 17.11
N TYR A 109 -2.49 9.71 16.30
CA TYR A 109 -1.28 10.52 16.50
C TYR A 109 -1.57 12.03 16.47
N ILE A 110 -2.44 12.49 15.56
CA ILE A 110 -2.83 13.89 15.47
C ILE A 110 -3.74 14.28 16.64
N ASP A 111 -4.77 13.46 16.92
CA ASP A 111 -5.80 13.77 17.91
C ASP A 111 -5.24 13.82 19.34
N HIS A 112 -4.24 12.99 19.64
CA HIS A 112 -3.61 12.90 20.97
C HIS A 112 -2.19 13.50 21.02
N LYS A 113 -1.87 14.43 20.10
CA LYS A 113 -0.59 15.18 20.06
C LYS A 113 0.67 14.28 20.19
N GLY A 114 0.68 13.14 19.49
CA GLY A 114 1.82 12.23 19.39
C GLY A 114 1.75 10.96 20.25
N ILE A 115 0.75 10.82 21.11
CA ILE A 115 0.46 9.57 21.84
C ILE A 115 -0.53 8.75 21.00
N VAL A 116 -0.37 7.43 20.96
CA VAL A 116 -1.19 6.58 20.08
C VAL A 116 -1.90 5.50 20.89
N ASP A 117 -3.22 5.38 20.74
CA ASP A 117 -4.01 4.33 21.34
C ASP A 117 -4.29 3.18 20.35
N ALA A 118 -3.59 2.07 20.55
CA ALA A 118 -3.74 0.87 19.70
C ALA A 118 -5.14 0.22 19.79
N THR A 119 -5.85 0.38 20.90
CA THR A 119 -7.19 -0.20 21.09
C THR A 119 -8.23 0.57 20.28
N GLU A 120 -8.13 1.90 20.30
CA GLU A 120 -8.94 2.80 19.49
C GLU A 120 -8.74 2.52 17.99
N ILE A 121 -7.48 2.44 17.55
CA ILE A 121 -7.13 2.14 16.15
C ILE A 121 -7.75 0.82 15.72
N LYS A 122 -7.57 -0.24 16.51
CA LYS A 122 -8.10 -1.58 16.16
C LYS A 122 -9.63 -1.56 16.02
N SER A 123 -10.34 -0.90 16.93
CA SER A 123 -11.79 -0.76 16.85
C SER A 123 -12.22 -0.01 15.58
N ASN A 124 -11.57 1.12 15.27
CA ASN A 124 -11.91 1.94 14.11
C ASN A 124 -11.59 1.23 12.79
N VAL A 125 -10.45 0.53 12.71
CA VAL A 125 -10.05 -0.29 11.56
C VAL A 125 -11.11 -1.34 11.24
N LEU A 126 -11.54 -2.13 12.24
CA LEU A 126 -12.52 -3.20 12.02
C LEU A 126 -13.90 -2.66 11.63
N LYS A 127 -14.36 -1.55 12.24
CA LYS A 127 -15.63 -0.91 11.88
C LYS A 127 -15.62 -0.36 10.46
N SER A 128 -14.47 0.18 10.02
CA SER A 128 -14.31 0.78 8.69
C SER A 128 -14.07 -0.22 7.56
N PHE A 129 -13.89 -1.51 7.86
CA PHE A 129 -13.45 -2.53 6.91
C PHE A 129 -14.29 -2.54 5.62
N TRP A 130 -15.62 -2.56 5.73
CA TRP A 130 -16.52 -2.59 4.59
C TRP A 130 -16.52 -1.29 3.78
N SER A 131 -16.35 -0.15 4.43
CA SER A 131 -16.18 1.13 3.73
C SER A 131 -14.87 1.18 2.96
N PHE A 132 -13.76 0.73 3.55
CA PHE A 132 -12.48 0.61 2.85
C PHE A 132 -12.54 -0.40 1.70
N PHE A 133 -13.27 -1.50 1.85
CA PHE A 133 -13.53 -2.45 0.78
C PHE A 133 -14.27 -1.78 -0.39
N GLY A 134 -15.36 -1.06 -0.11
CA GLY A 134 -16.12 -0.31 -1.11
C GLY A 134 -15.28 0.75 -1.81
N LEU A 135 -14.48 1.53 -1.06
CA LEU A 135 -13.56 2.52 -1.64
C LEU A 135 -12.47 1.87 -2.49
N SER A 136 -11.93 0.73 -2.05
CA SER A 136 -10.92 -0.02 -2.82
C SER A 136 -11.49 -0.52 -4.14
N PHE A 137 -12.75 -0.98 -4.12
CA PHE A 137 -13.47 -1.38 -5.33
C PHE A 137 -13.68 -0.20 -6.28
N LEU A 138 -14.20 0.94 -5.79
CA LEU A 138 -14.40 2.15 -6.60
C LEU A 138 -13.08 2.68 -7.18
N LYS A 139 -12.02 2.68 -6.37
CA LYS A 139 -10.66 3.02 -6.80
C LYS A 139 -10.20 2.10 -7.92
N GLY A 140 -10.37 0.78 -7.76
CA GLY A 140 -10.01 -0.21 -8.77
C GLY A 140 -10.73 0.01 -10.10
N VAL A 141 -12.05 0.17 -10.06
CA VAL A 141 -12.88 0.43 -11.25
C VAL A 141 -12.44 1.71 -11.97
N THR A 142 -12.17 2.77 -11.22
CA THR A 142 -11.74 4.06 -11.80
C THR A 142 -10.39 3.92 -12.48
N LEU A 143 -9.43 3.23 -11.86
CA LEU A 143 -8.12 2.99 -12.47
C LEU A 143 -8.23 2.12 -13.72
N ILE A 144 -9.10 1.10 -13.73
CA ILE A 144 -9.34 0.28 -14.93
C ILE A 144 -9.92 1.12 -16.07
N ILE A 145 -10.95 1.94 -15.80
CA ILE A 145 -11.55 2.84 -16.79
C ILE A 145 -10.51 3.85 -17.30
N ALA A 146 -9.69 4.41 -16.40
CA ALA A 146 -8.65 5.35 -16.77
C ALA A 146 -7.61 4.70 -17.70
N ILE A 147 -7.19 3.46 -17.43
CA ILE A 147 -6.27 2.69 -18.28
C ILE A 147 -6.90 2.42 -19.65
N MET A 148 -8.19 2.06 -19.70
CA MET A 148 -8.92 1.85 -20.95
C MET A 148 -9.02 3.12 -21.81
N LEU A 149 -9.05 4.29 -21.17
CA LEU A 149 -9.10 5.61 -21.81
C LEU A 149 -7.71 6.20 -22.14
N CYS A 150 -6.66 5.37 -22.17
CA CYS A 150 -5.25 5.71 -22.45
C CYS A 150 -4.48 6.36 -21.27
N PHE A 151 -3.28 6.86 -21.54
CA PHE A 151 -2.31 7.28 -20.52
C PHE A 151 -2.72 8.55 -19.74
N VAL A 152 -3.36 9.53 -20.39
CA VAL A 152 -3.66 10.84 -19.77
C VAL A 152 -4.63 10.73 -18.60
N PRO A 153 -5.77 9.99 -18.70
CA PRO A 153 -6.68 9.81 -17.58
C PRO A 153 -6.04 9.10 -16.38
N VAL A 154 -5.10 8.17 -16.62
CA VAL A 154 -4.37 7.50 -15.54
C VAL A 154 -3.58 8.50 -14.71
N LEU A 155 -2.83 9.40 -15.37
CA LEU A 155 -2.03 10.40 -14.69
C LEU A 155 -2.86 11.31 -13.78
N TYR A 156 -4.03 11.73 -14.26
CA TYR A 156 -4.95 12.53 -13.45
C TYR A 156 -5.54 11.74 -12.28
N ALA A 157 -6.00 10.50 -12.53
CA ALA A 157 -6.66 9.67 -11.52
C ALA A 157 -5.75 9.26 -10.35
N MET A 158 -4.42 9.23 -10.53
CA MET A 158 -3.49 8.89 -9.44
C MET A 158 -3.63 9.79 -8.21
N VAL A 159 -3.82 11.11 -8.41
CA VAL A 159 -3.88 12.07 -7.31
C VAL A 159 -5.15 11.88 -6.47
N PRO A 160 -6.38 11.97 -7.04
CA PRO A 160 -7.60 11.69 -6.28
C PRO A 160 -7.55 10.33 -5.57
N MET A 161 -7.09 9.28 -6.25
CA MET A 161 -7.05 7.92 -5.69
C MET A 161 -6.06 7.75 -4.52
N ALA A 162 -5.07 8.64 -4.38
CA ALA A 162 -4.19 8.69 -3.21
C ALA A 162 -4.88 9.33 -1.98
N LEU A 163 -5.90 10.17 -2.21
CA LEU A 163 -6.59 10.96 -1.17
C LEU A 163 -7.85 10.28 -0.63
N VAL A 164 -8.53 9.46 -1.44
CA VAL A 164 -9.85 8.87 -1.12
C VAL A 164 -9.89 8.28 0.30
N PHE A 165 -8.92 7.45 0.67
CA PHE A 165 -8.90 6.84 2.00
C PHE A 165 -8.62 7.85 3.12
N SER A 166 -7.72 8.81 2.88
CA SER A 166 -7.43 9.90 3.83
C SER A 166 -8.68 10.72 4.11
N ILE A 167 -9.42 11.13 3.07
CA ILE A 167 -10.67 11.88 3.21
C ILE A 167 -11.67 11.11 4.05
N TYR A 168 -11.87 9.81 3.79
CA TYR A 168 -12.80 8.99 4.54
C TYR A 168 -12.44 8.91 6.05
N VAL A 169 -11.16 8.79 6.39
CA VAL A 169 -10.71 8.65 7.78
C VAL A 169 -10.71 9.98 8.55
N PHE A 170 -10.25 11.04 7.90
CA PHE A 170 -10.07 12.36 8.53
C PHE A 170 -11.34 13.22 8.47
N GLU A 171 -12.32 12.90 7.62
CA GLU A 171 -13.61 13.60 7.53
C GLU A 171 -14.80 12.66 7.83
N PRO A 172 -14.97 12.24 9.11
CA PRO A 172 -15.87 11.14 9.49
C PRO A 172 -17.37 11.41 9.25
N LYS A 173 -17.77 12.62 8.88
CA LYS A 173 -19.17 12.97 8.58
C LYS A 173 -19.59 12.60 7.16
N ARG A 174 -18.66 12.14 6.32
CA ARG A 174 -18.92 11.87 4.90
C ARG A 174 -19.21 10.41 4.64
N SER A 175 -20.15 10.14 3.73
CA SER A 175 -20.37 8.79 3.24
C SER A 175 -19.19 8.33 2.36
N THR A 176 -19.09 7.03 2.14
CA THR A 176 -18.11 6.41 1.22
C THR A 176 -18.14 7.06 -0.17
N SER A 177 -19.33 7.37 -0.69
CA SER A 177 -19.49 8.01 -2.01
C SER A 177 -19.04 9.47 -1.99
N ASP A 178 -19.37 10.20 -0.93
CA ASP A 178 -18.99 11.62 -0.81
C ASP A 178 -17.47 11.77 -0.68
N ALA A 179 -16.81 10.89 0.08
CA ALA A 179 -15.36 10.85 0.20
C ALA A 179 -14.68 10.60 -1.17
N PHE A 180 -15.26 9.71 -1.98
CA PHE A 180 -14.78 9.45 -3.33
C PHE A 180 -14.93 10.67 -4.24
N SER A 181 -16.11 11.29 -4.30
CA SER A 181 -16.35 12.49 -5.11
C SER A 181 -15.44 13.66 -4.69
N GLN A 182 -15.32 13.90 -3.38
CA GLN A 182 -14.47 14.95 -2.85
C GLN A 182 -13.01 14.76 -3.28
N SER A 183 -12.52 13.52 -3.40
CA SER A 183 -11.12 13.29 -3.76
C SER A 183 -10.73 13.99 -5.07
N PHE A 184 -11.65 14.08 -6.04
CA PHE A 184 -11.43 14.81 -7.28
C PHE A 184 -11.46 16.32 -7.07
N THR A 185 -12.41 16.83 -6.28
CA THR A 185 -12.49 18.26 -5.96
C THR A 185 -11.24 18.73 -5.22
N LEU A 186 -10.78 17.98 -4.22
CA LEU A 186 -9.64 18.34 -3.39
C LEU A 186 -8.31 18.20 -4.14
N ALA A 187 -8.16 17.18 -4.99
CA ALA A 187 -6.97 17.01 -5.83
C ALA A 187 -6.70 18.21 -6.74
N ASN A 188 -7.75 18.93 -7.18
CA ASN A 188 -7.61 20.09 -8.04
C ASN A 188 -7.13 21.36 -7.31
N ALA A 189 -7.12 21.38 -5.97
CA ALA A 189 -6.68 22.56 -5.21
C ALA A 189 -5.18 22.89 -5.43
N ASP A 190 -4.34 21.86 -5.51
CA ASP A 190 -2.94 21.97 -5.94
C ASP A 190 -2.46 20.66 -6.59
N PHE A 191 -3.05 20.39 -7.76
CA PHE A 191 -2.84 19.14 -8.48
C PHE A 191 -1.36 18.91 -8.80
N TRP A 192 -0.63 19.92 -9.29
CA TRP A 192 0.74 19.75 -9.77
C TRP A 192 1.73 19.44 -8.66
N THR A 193 1.59 20.07 -7.50
CA THR A 193 2.42 19.74 -6.34
C THR A 193 2.15 18.31 -5.87
N ALA A 194 0.87 17.93 -5.71
CA ALA A 194 0.49 16.59 -5.28
C ALA A 194 0.94 15.50 -6.28
N PHE A 195 0.71 15.74 -7.56
CA PHE A 195 1.13 14.87 -8.66
C PHE A 195 2.65 14.67 -8.67
N GLY A 196 3.42 15.75 -8.64
CA GLY A 196 4.88 15.65 -8.67
C GLY A 196 5.44 14.89 -7.46
N VAL A 197 4.86 15.08 -6.27
CA VAL A 197 5.27 14.33 -5.07
C VAL A 197 4.98 12.85 -5.24
N ILE A 198 3.78 12.49 -5.73
CA ILE A 198 3.39 11.09 -5.98
C ILE A 198 4.34 10.46 -7.01
N ILE A 199 4.73 11.17 -8.06
CA ILE A 199 5.69 10.68 -9.06
C ILE A 199 7.06 10.42 -8.42
N ILE A 200 7.61 11.37 -7.65
CA ILE A 200 8.93 11.19 -7.02
C ILE A 200 8.90 10.02 -6.03
N LEU A 201 7.86 9.93 -5.19
CA LEU A 201 7.72 8.81 -4.27
C LEU A 201 7.50 7.49 -5.01
N GLY A 202 6.80 7.51 -6.15
CA GLY A 202 6.65 6.36 -7.03
C GLY A 202 7.98 5.89 -7.62
N ILE A 203 8.85 6.82 -8.05
CA ILE A 203 10.20 6.51 -8.52
C ILE A 203 11.05 5.92 -7.39
N ILE A 204 11.04 6.54 -6.20
CA ILE A 204 11.76 6.03 -5.02
C ILE A 204 11.26 4.63 -4.68
N TYR A 205 9.95 4.43 -4.62
CA TYR A 205 9.33 3.13 -4.37
C TYR A 205 9.80 2.10 -5.39
N TYR A 206 9.74 2.42 -6.69
CA TYR A 206 10.18 1.52 -7.77
C TYR A 206 11.66 1.12 -7.65
N ILE A 207 12.55 2.07 -7.35
CA ILE A 207 13.97 1.78 -7.12
C ILE A 207 14.14 0.84 -5.93
N LEU A 208 13.40 1.05 -4.84
CA LEU A 208 13.45 0.15 -3.68
C LEU A 208 12.94 -1.27 -4.03
N LEU A 209 11.92 -1.40 -4.89
CA LEU A 209 11.47 -2.71 -5.38
C LEU A 209 12.55 -3.43 -6.18
N MET A 210 13.28 -2.71 -7.04
CA MET A 210 14.41 -3.27 -7.78
C MET A 210 15.48 -3.81 -6.84
N VAL A 211 15.85 -3.05 -5.81
CA VAL A 211 16.86 -3.49 -4.82
C VAL A 211 16.40 -4.75 -4.10
N VAL A 212 15.13 -4.79 -3.67
CA VAL A 212 14.54 -5.95 -2.98
C VAL A 212 14.46 -7.19 -3.90
N SER A 213 14.31 -7.01 -5.21
CA SER A 213 14.20 -8.13 -6.16
C SER A 213 15.54 -8.75 -6.55
N ILE A 214 16.67 -8.05 -6.34
CA ILE A 214 18.02 -8.52 -6.73
C ILE A 214 18.30 -9.97 -6.28
N PRO A 215 18.09 -10.39 -5.02
CA PRO A 215 18.38 -11.76 -4.59
C PRO A 215 17.59 -12.81 -5.38
N SER A 216 16.32 -12.52 -5.66
CA SER A 216 15.45 -13.41 -6.45
C SER A 216 15.92 -13.51 -7.90
N VAL A 217 16.34 -12.39 -8.50
CA VAL A 217 16.85 -12.36 -9.87
C VAL A 217 18.18 -13.10 -9.98
N ILE A 218 19.11 -12.89 -9.05
CA ILE A 218 20.40 -13.60 -9.02
C ILE A 218 20.17 -15.11 -8.90
N TYR A 219 19.33 -15.53 -7.95
CA TYR A 219 19.01 -16.95 -7.80
C TYR A 219 18.44 -17.55 -9.08
N ALA A 220 17.47 -16.86 -9.70
CA ALA A 220 16.85 -17.29 -10.95
C ALA A 220 17.87 -17.48 -12.08
N LEU A 221 18.84 -16.58 -12.21
CA LEU A 221 19.87 -16.67 -13.24
C LEU A 221 20.87 -17.81 -12.98
N VAL A 222 21.19 -18.08 -11.72
CA VAL A 222 22.08 -19.20 -11.34
C VAL A 222 21.38 -20.55 -11.54
N SER A 223 20.14 -20.68 -11.07
CA SER A 223 19.40 -21.94 -11.11
C SER A 223 19.00 -22.38 -12.52
N THR A 224 18.88 -21.43 -13.46
CA THR A 224 18.52 -21.71 -14.86
C THR A 224 19.72 -22.04 -15.75
N GLY A 225 20.94 -22.04 -15.22
CA GLY A 225 22.14 -22.41 -15.98
C GLY A 225 22.58 -21.38 -17.04
N ILE A 226 21.98 -20.18 -17.04
CA ILE A 226 22.33 -19.12 -18.01
C ILE A 226 23.80 -18.72 -17.88
N PHE A 227 24.35 -18.73 -16.66
CA PHE A 227 25.77 -18.44 -16.42
C PHE A 227 26.72 -19.59 -16.78
N SER A 228 26.25 -20.84 -16.83
CA SER A 228 27.07 -21.99 -17.21
C SER A 228 27.06 -22.28 -18.72
N GLY A 229 26.25 -21.57 -19.51
CA GLY A 229 26.09 -21.84 -20.95
C GLY A 229 25.34 -23.14 -21.26
N GLU A 230 24.85 -23.82 -20.22
CA GLU A 230 24.10 -25.07 -20.29
C GLU A 230 22.66 -24.79 -19.84
N ILE A 231 21.82 -24.32 -20.76
CA ILE A 231 20.39 -24.21 -20.51
C ILE A 231 19.82 -25.62 -20.61
N ASP A 232 19.69 -26.31 -19.48
CA ASP A 232 18.99 -27.59 -19.41
C ASP A 232 17.47 -27.34 -19.42
N PRO A 233 16.74 -27.77 -20.48
CA PRO A 233 15.29 -27.64 -20.54
C PRO A 233 14.56 -28.33 -19.39
N ALA A 234 15.17 -29.34 -18.75
CA ALA A 234 14.60 -30.01 -17.59
C ALA A 234 14.54 -29.09 -16.36
N ASN A 235 15.56 -28.27 -16.14
CA ASN A 235 15.63 -27.32 -15.02
C ASN A 235 14.66 -26.15 -15.19
N LEU A 236 14.32 -25.78 -16.42
CA LEU A 236 13.33 -24.74 -16.71
C LEU A 236 11.91 -25.16 -16.28
N ASN A 237 11.58 -26.45 -16.39
CA ASN A 237 10.24 -26.97 -16.08
C ASN A 237 9.96 -27.14 -14.58
N THR A 238 11.00 -27.13 -13.73
CA THR A 238 10.85 -27.24 -12.26
C THR A 238 11.14 -25.93 -11.53
N PHE A 239 11.62 -24.91 -12.24
CA PHE A 239 12.07 -23.64 -11.65
C PHE A 239 10.99 -22.92 -10.84
N SER A 240 9.74 -22.93 -11.32
CA SER A 240 8.61 -22.25 -10.68
C SER A 240 8.13 -22.92 -9.39
N ALA A 241 8.37 -24.23 -9.25
CA ALA A 241 8.00 -25.03 -8.07
C ALA A 241 9.17 -25.18 -7.07
N ASP A 242 10.35 -24.62 -7.38
CA ASP A 242 11.52 -24.64 -6.50
C ASP A 242 11.19 -23.93 -5.16
N PRO A 243 11.29 -24.63 -4.01
CA PRO A 243 11.04 -24.04 -2.70
C PRO A 243 11.84 -22.76 -2.44
N VAL A 244 13.07 -22.65 -2.94
CA VAL A 244 13.90 -21.46 -2.75
C VAL A 244 13.35 -20.27 -3.52
N VAL A 245 12.89 -20.48 -4.77
CA VAL A 245 12.25 -19.44 -5.58
C VAL A 245 10.96 -18.97 -4.91
N ILE A 246 10.15 -19.89 -4.40
CA ILE A 246 8.91 -19.57 -3.69
C ILE A 246 9.20 -18.71 -2.46
N ILE A 247 10.18 -19.10 -1.63
CA ILE A 247 10.56 -18.34 -0.43
C ILE A 247 11.06 -16.94 -0.82
N LEU A 248 11.91 -16.83 -1.84
CA LEU A 248 12.42 -15.55 -2.32
C LEU A 248 11.31 -14.66 -2.88
N ASN A 249 10.33 -15.23 -3.58
CA ASN A 249 9.18 -14.50 -4.10
C ASN A 249 8.30 -13.97 -2.97
N VAL A 250 7.94 -14.82 -2.00
CA VAL A 250 7.14 -14.43 -0.82
C VAL A 250 7.85 -13.34 -0.04
N LEU A 251 9.17 -13.48 0.18
CA LEU A 251 9.96 -12.48 0.89
C LEU A 251 10.03 -11.16 0.12
N ASN A 252 10.21 -11.22 -1.20
CA ASN A 252 10.17 -10.03 -2.06
C ASN A 252 8.81 -9.33 -1.92
N THR A 253 7.70 -10.02 -2.17
CA THR A 253 6.35 -9.45 -2.05
C THR A 253 6.06 -8.91 -0.66
N PHE A 254 6.54 -9.56 0.41
CA PHE A 254 6.44 -9.04 1.77
C PHE A 254 7.12 -7.66 1.91
N PHE A 255 8.35 -7.52 1.45
CA PHE A 255 9.05 -6.24 1.49
C PHE A 255 8.39 -5.17 0.60
N GLN A 256 7.92 -5.54 -0.60
CA GLN A 256 7.17 -4.62 -1.46
C GLN A 256 5.90 -4.11 -0.77
N PHE A 257 5.18 -5.01 -0.09
CA PHE A 257 3.99 -4.68 0.67
C PHE A 257 4.31 -3.70 1.82
N LEU A 258 5.41 -3.91 2.55
CA LEU A 258 5.84 -2.97 3.59
C LEU A 258 6.28 -1.62 3.03
N LEU A 259 6.99 -1.60 1.91
CA LEU A 259 7.41 -0.36 1.25
C LEU A 259 6.21 0.46 0.76
N ASN A 260 5.09 -0.19 0.42
CA ASN A 260 3.87 0.49 0.00
C ASN A 260 3.28 1.40 1.11
N ILE A 261 3.57 1.11 2.39
CA ILE A 261 3.17 1.96 3.52
C ILE A 261 3.69 3.40 3.35
N ILE A 262 4.85 3.59 2.73
CA ILE A 262 5.41 4.92 2.45
C ILE A 262 4.44 5.75 1.60
N LEU A 263 3.85 5.15 0.57
CA LEU A 263 2.87 5.81 -0.30
C LEU A 263 1.56 6.10 0.42
N MET A 264 1.15 5.23 1.35
CA MET A 264 -0.04 5.45 2.19
C MET A 264 0.15 6.65 3.13
N VAL A 265 1.30 6.74 3.80
CA VAL A 265 1.66 7.89 4.65
C VAL A 265 1.73 9.17 3.81
N ALA A 266 2.37 9.12 2.65
CA ALA A 266 2.44 10.26 1.74
C ALA A 266 1.05 10.74 1.31
N GLY A 267 0.13 9.82 1.00
CA GLY A 267 -1.26 10.15 0.69
C GLY A 267 -1.97 10.91 1.82
N ALA A 268 -1.65 10.60 3.08
CA ALA A 268 -2.13 11.36 4.23
C ALA A 268 -1.50 12.76 4.32
N VAL A 269 -0.18 12.88 4.13
CA VAL A 269 0.51 14.18 4.15
C VAL A 269 0.02 15.10 3.02
N ILE A 270 -0.15 14.56 1.80
CA ILE A 270 -0.70 15.28 0.65
C ILE A 270 -2.14 15.69 0.92
N TYR A 271 -2.95 14.81 1.52
CA TYR A 271 -4.31 15.16 1.95
C TYR A 271 -4.31 16.39 2.85
N PHE A 272 -3.50 16.41 3.91
CA PHE A 272 -3.46 17.57 4.81
C PHE A 272 -2.92 18.84 4.15
N HIS A 273 -1.95 18.72 3.23
CA HIS A 273 -1.50 19.85 2.43
C HIS A 273 -2.65 20.46 1.60
N LEU A 274 -3.38 19.63 0.86
CA LEU A 274 -4.48 20.07 0.01
C LEU A 274 -5.67 20.58 0.83
N HIS A 275 -6.00 19.90 1.93
CA HIS A 275 -7.04 20.29 2.85
C HIS A 275 -6.76 21.65 3.47
N GLU A 276 -5.52 21.93 3.87
CA GLU A 276 -5.15 23.21 4.46
C GLU A 276 -5.22 24.36 3.45
N LYS A 277 -4.90 24.11 2.17
CA LYS A 277 -5.05 25.12 1.10
C LYS A 277 -6.50 25.56 0.87
N VAL A 278 -7.47 24.69 1.13
CA VAL A 278 -8.89 24.98 0.90
C VAL A 278 -9.58 25.46 2.18
N ASN A 279 -9.28 24.84 3.32
CA ASN A 279 -10.06 25.02 4.55
C ASN A 279 -9.33 25.80 5.66
N PHE A 280 -8.03 26.05 5.56
CA PHE A 280 -7.22 26.83 6.52
C PHE A 280 -7.35 26.40 8.00
N THR A 281 -7.71 25.15 8.25
CA THR A 281 -8.03 24.64 9.60
C THR A 281 -6.89 24.75 10.60
N GLY A 282 -5.67 24.39 10.21
CA GLY A 282 -4.49 24.51 11.07
C GLY A 282 -4.12 25.96 11.35
N THR A 283 -4.36 26.86 10.39
CA THR A 283 -4.16 28.30 10.57
C THR A 283 -5.09 28.87 11.64
N TYR A 284 -6.38 28.50 11.61
CA TYR A 284 -7.33 28.88 12.65
C TYR A 284 -6.99 28.28 14.02
N ASP A 285 -6.59 27.00 14.07
CA ASP A 285 -6.16 26.35 15.31
C ASP A 285 -4.98 27.12 15.96
N ARG A 286 -4.00 27.56 15.16
CA ARG A 286 -2.87 28.37 15.65
C ARG A 286 -3.28 29.75 16.16
N ILE A 287 -4.20 30.43 15.45
CA ILE A 287 -4.72 31.73 15.91
C ILE A 287 -5.40 31.58 17.27
N ASN A 288 -6.20 30.51 17.44
CA ASN A 288 -6.85 30.22 18.71
C ASN A 288 -5.84 29.86 19.81
N GLU A 289 -4.78 29.12 19.50
CA GLU A 289 -3.71 28.82 20.47
C GLU A 289 -2.95 30.08 20.89
N ILE A 290 -2.68 31.02 19.97
CA ILE A 290 -2.06 32.31 20.31
C ILE A 290 -3.01 33.15 21.19
N GLY A 291 -4.30 33.20 20.85
CA GLY A 291 -5.30 33.93 21.63
C GLY A 291 -5.55 33.37 23.03
N ASN A 292 -5.26 32.08 23.27
CA ASN A 292 -5.37 31.44 24.58
C ASN A 292 -4.09 31.55 25.44
N THR A 293 -3.00 32.13 24.93
CA THR A 293 -1.77 32.36 25.70
C THR A 293 -1.73 33.71 26.42
N GLU A 294 -2.80 34.52 26.33
CA GLU A 294 -2.91 35.83 26.98
C GLU A 294 -3.74 35.84 28.29
N ASP A 295 -4.08 34.67 28.86
CA ASP A 295 -4.62 34.51 30.22
C ASP A 295 -3.67 33.69 31.11
#